data_AF-A0A0E3QVC4-F1
#
_entry.id   AF-A0A0E3QVC4-F1
#
_cell.length_a   1.000
_cell.length_b   1.000
_cell.length_c   1.000
_cell.angle_alpha   90.00
_cell.angle_beta   90.00
_cell.angle_gamma   90.00
#
_symmetry.space_group_name_H-M   'P 1'
#
loop_
_entity.id
_entity.type
_entity.pdbx_description
1 polymer ?
#
loop_
_entity_poly.entity_id
_entity_poly.type
_entity_poly.pdbx_seq_one_letter_code
_entity_poly.pdbx_strand_id
1 'polypeptide(L)'
;MRSNLITILLSSEKRTDLLLLLKEKPRTIEEINNELNTNSVAILPQLKKLKEKGLVIQEEKIYELSLIGKIIVRKMESLVKAFRQLENNYK
;
A
#
# COMPACT_ATOMS: atom_id res chain seq x y z
N MET A 1 23.24 -2.79 1.54
CA MET A 1 22.68 -2.27 0.27
C MET A 1 21.67 -1.18 0.60
N ARG A 2 21.79 0.01 0.00
CA ARG A 2 20.77 1.08 0.13
C ARG A 2 19.53 0.63 -0.63
N SER A 3 18.51 0.19 0.08
CA SER A 3 17.24 -0.23 -0.52
C SER A 3 16.46 1.01 -0.94
N ASN A 4 16.26 1.18 -2.24
CA ASN A 4 15.48 2.28 -2.79
C ASN A 4 14.04 2.19 -2.25
N LEU A 5 13.47 3.32 -1.80
CA LEU A 5 12.10 3.41 -1.30
C LEU A 5 11.11 2.75 -2.28
N ILE A 6 11.34 2.93 -3.58
CA ILE A 6 10.53 2.33 -4.65
C ILE A 6 10.62 0.80 -4.63
N THR A 7 11.84 0.23 -4.53
CA THR A 7 12.03 -1.22 -4.45
C THR A 7 11.38 -1.80 -3.19
N ILE A 8 11.45 -1.08 -2.07
CA ILE A 8 10.77 -1.48 -0.83
C ILE A 8 9.25 -1.43 -1.00
N LEU A 9 8.70 -0.39 -1.63
CA LEU A 9 7.25 -0.23 -1.78
C LEU A 9 6.67 -1.27 -2.73
N LEU A 10 7.36 -1.52 -3.84
CA LEU A 10 6.94 -2.43 -4.91
C LEU A 10 7.39 -3.89 -4.70
N SER A 11 8.08 -4.22 -3.60
CA SER A 11 8.58 -5.58 -3.34
C SER A 11 7.48 -6.62 -3.10
N SER A 12 6.23 -6.21 -2.98
CA SER A 12 5.10 -7.07 -2.63
C SER A 12 3.83 -6.48 -3.21
N GLU A 13 3.19 -7.23 -4.10
CA GLU A 13 1.90 -6.85 -4.71
C GLU A 13 0.86 -6.49 -3.65
N LYS A 14 0.75 -7.29 -2.57
CA LYS A 14 -0.12 -7.00 -1.43
C LYS A 14 0.15 -5.63 -0.76
N ARG A 15 1.40 -5.18 -0.70
CA ARG A 15 1.74 -3.87 -0.13
C ARG A 15 1.35 -2.75 -1.09
N THR A 16 1.60 -2.95 -2.39
CA THR A 16 1.19 -2.03 -3.44
C THR A 16 -0.32 -1.84 -3.41
N ASP A 17 -1.08 -2.94 -3.39
CA ASP A 17 -2.55 -2.91 -3.37
C ASP A 17 -3.09 -2.25 -2.10
N LEU A 18 -2.53 -2.56 -0.93
CA LEU A 18 -2.91 -1.90 0.32
C LEU A 18 -2.69 -0.39 0.29
N LEU A 19 -1.57 0.08 -0.24
CA LEU A 19 -1.28 1.50 -0.34
C LEU A 19 -2.17 2.21 -1.36
N LEU A 20 -2.47 1.56 -2.50
CA LEU A 20 -3.41 2.07 -3.48
C LEU A 20 -4.84 2.13 -2.92
N LEU A 21 -5.24 1.14 -2.11
CA LEU A 21 -6.53 1.11 -1.44
C LEU A 21 -6.69 2.28 -0.45
N LEU A 22 -5.67 2.52 0.38
CA LEU A 22 -5.66 3.60 1.35
C LEU A 22 -5.50 5.00 0.70
N LYS A 23 -5.10 5.07 -0.57
CA LYS A 23 -5.11 6.32 -1.35
C LYS A 23 -6.52 6.77 -1.70
N GLU A 24 -7.47 5.84 -1.85
CA GLU A 24 -8.86 6.18 -2.18
C GLU A 24 -9.58 6.84 -1.01
N LYS A 25 -9.51 6.20 0.16
CA LYS A 25 -10.05 6.72 1.42
C LYS A 25 -9.42 6.03 2.64
N PRO A 26 -9.56 6.63 3.84
CA PRO A 26 -9.30 5.94 5.10
C PRO A 26 -10.18 4.69 5.25
N ARG A 27 -9.64 3.61 5.84
CA ARG A 27 -10.33 2.33 5.96
C ARG A 27 -10.04 1.60 7.26
N THR A 28 -11.00 0.81 7.71
CA THR A 28 -10.83 -0.15 8.81
C THR A 28 -10.15 -1.43 8.34
N ILE A 29 -9.66 -2.26 9.28
CA ILE A 29 -9.10 -3.59 8.95
C ILE A 29 -10.14 -4.48 8.26
N GLU A 30 -11.41 -4.38 8.65
CA GLU A 30 -12.50 -5.17 8.06
C GLU A 30 -12.71 -4.79 6.59
N GLU A 31 -12.76 -3.50 6.27
CA GLU A 31 -12.85 -3.02 4.88
C GLU A 31 -11.61 -3.46 4.08
N ILE A 32 -10.41 -3.33 4.63
CA ILE A 32 -9.17 -3.76 3.96
C ILE A 32 -9.19 -5.26 3.67
N ASN A 33 -9.60 -6.08 4.65
CA ASN A 33 -9.67 -7.53 4.48
C ASN A 33 -10.66 -7.92 3.39
N ASN A 34 -11.83 -7.27 3.38
CA ASN A 34 -12.87 -7.53 2.39
C ASN A 34 -12.42 -7.13 0.98
N GLU A 35 -11.85 -5.92 0.81
CA GLU A 35 -11.49 -5.40 -0.50
C GLU A 35 -10.23 -6.05 -1.09
N LEU A 36 -9.29 -6.50 -0.25
CA LEU A 36 -8.09 -7.20 -0.71
C LEU A 36 -8.20 -8.73 -0.62
N ASN A 37 -9.39 -9.26 -0.33
CA ASN A 37 -9.66 -10.69 -0.14
C ASN A 37 -8.59 -11.36 0.75
N THR A 38 -8.41 -10.83 1.95
CA THR A 38 -7.33 -11.21 2.86
C THR A 38 -7.81 -11.29 4.31
N ASN A 39 -6.89 -11.42 5.27
CA ASN A 39 -7.22 -11.53 6.69
C ASN A 39 -6.29 -10.69 7.57
N SER A 40 -6.74 -10.47 8.81
CA SER A 40 -6.04 -9.65 9.79
C SER A 40 -4.62 -10.16 10.10
N VAL A 41 -4.41 -11.49 10.08
CA VAL A 41 -3.09 -12.09 10.32
C VAL A 41 -2.08 -11.67 9.24
N ALA A 42 -2.53 -11.50 8.00
CA ALA A 42 -1.70 -11.06 6.89
C ALA A 42 -1.51 -9.53 6.84
N ILE A 43 -2.56 -8.77 7.11
CA ILE A 43 -2.56 -7.30 6.95
C ILE A 43 -1.95 -6.55 8.13
N LEU A 44 -2.19 -7.00 9.37
CA LEU A 44 -1.70 -6.31 10.57
C LEU A 44 -0.17 -6.13 10.58
N PRO A 45 0.66 -7.14 10.23
CA PRO A 45 2.10 -6.96 10.14
C PRO A 45 2.52 -5.95 9.06
N GLN A 46 1.78 -5.86 7.94
CA GLN A 46 2.07 -4.89 6.88
C GLN A 46 1.72 -3.47 7.33
N LEU A 47 0.53 -3.27 7.91
CA LEU A 47 0.13 -1.97 8.47
C LEU A 47 1.11 -1.49 9.54
N LYS A 48 1.55 -2.38 10.44
CA LYS A 48 2.58 -2.07 11.44
C LYS A 48 3.86 -1.56 10.80
N LYS A 49 4.39 -2.27 9.78
CA LYS A 49 5.61 -1.86 9.06
C LYS A 49 5.43 -0.53 8.31
N LEU A 50 4.25 -0.28 7.74
CA LEU A 50 3.96 0.98 7.03
C LEU A 50 3.85 2.16 8.00
N LYS A 51 3.28 1.93 9.19
CA LYS A 51 3.26 2.91 10.30
C LYS A 51 4.66 3.23 10.81
N GLU A 52 5.49 2.21 11.05
CA GLU A 52 6.89 2.38 11.48
C GLU A 52 7.72 3.18 10.46
N LYS A 53 7.37 3.11 9.17
CA LYS A 53 7.98 3.90 8.09
C LYS A 53 7.36 5.27 7.88
N GLY A 54 6.36 5.65 8.68
CA GLY A 54 5.66 6.93 8.59
C GLY A 54 4.79 7.09 7.35
N LEU A 55 4.44 6.01 6.65
CA LEU A 55 3.62 6.06 5.42
C LEU A 55 2.12 5.99 5.70
N VAL A 56 1.76 5.31 6.77
CA VAL A 56 0.37 5.12 7.22
C VAL A 56 0.26 5.65 8.64
N ILE A 57 -0.84 6.32 8.94
CA ILE A 57 -1.24 6.66 10.30
C ILE A 57 -2.51 5.90 10.65
N GLN A 58 -2.78 5.80 11.94
CA GLN A 58 -3.99 5.16 12.45
C GLN A 58 -4.60 6.06 13.50
N GLU A 59 -5.85 6.43 13.27
CA GLU A 59 -6.70 7.13 14.24
C GLU A 59 -7.79 6.16 14.66
N GLU A 60 -7.81 5.81 15.95
CA GLU A 60 -8.67 4.76 16.51
C GLU A 60 -8.55 3.42 15.74
N LYS A 61 -9.56 3.07 14.94
CA LYS A 61 -9.63 1.84 14.13
C LYS A 61 -9.50 2.09 12.63
N ILE A 62 -9.26 3.35 12.24
CA ILE A 62 -9.19 3.79 10.86
C ILE A 62 -7.73 3.99 10.48
N TYR A 63 -7.32 3.40 9.37
CA TYR A 63 -5.99 3.56 8.79
C TYR A 63 -6.09 4.48 7.58
N GLU A 64 -5.13 5.41 7.47
CA GLU A 64 -5.03 6.27 6.30
C GLU A 64 -3.57 6.51 5.91
N LEU A 65 -3.35 6.98 4.69
CA LEU A 65 -2.03 7.46 4.30
C LEU A 65 -1.67 8.74 5.06
N SER A 66 -0.46 8.79 5.60
CA SER A 66 0.12 10.04 6.10
C SER A 66 0.30 11.04 4.96
N LEU A 67 0.60 12.31 5.27
CA LEU A 67 0.90 13.31 4.25
C LEU A 67 2.03 12.85 3.31
N ILE A 68 3.11 12.30 3.87
CA ILE A 68 4.22 11.77 3.07
C ILE A 68 3.83 10.49 2.31
N GLY A 69 2.99 9.64 2.92
CA GLY A 69 2.39 8.48 2.25
C GLY A 69 1.60 8.88 1.01
N LYS A 70 0.73 9.89 1.10
CA LYS A 70 -0.06 10.42 -0.03
C LYS A 70 0.84 10.88 -1.19
N ILE A 71 1.93 11.60 -0.89
CA ILE A 71 2.88 12.08 -1.91
C ILE A 71 3.59 10.91 -2.60
N ILE A 72 4.07 9.94 -1.83
CA ILE A 72 4.83 8.78 -2.33
C ILE A 72 3.92 7.86 -3.16
N VAL A 73 2.73 7.51 -2.66
CA VAL A 73 1.80 6.61 -3.34
C VAL A 73 1.33 7.20 -4.67
N ARG A 74 1.11 8.52 -4.76
CA ARG A 74 0.77 9.18 -6.03
C ARG A 74 1.86 9.00 -7.10
N LYS A 75 3.14 9.09 -6.72
CA LYS A 75 4.26 8.83 -7.65
C LYS A 75 4.38 7.34 -7.99
N MET A 76 4.16 6.47 -7.00
CA MET A 76 4.21 5.02 -7.16
C MET A 76 3.12 4.51 -8.11
N GLU A 77 1.89 5.02 -8.01
CA GLU A 77 0.75 4.60 -8.82
C GLU A 77 1.02 4.71 -10.32
N SER A 78 1.65 5.80 -10.78
CA SER A 78 2.01 5.96 -12.18
C SER A 78 2.97 4.85 -12.65
N LEU A 79 3.93 4.48 -11.81
CA LEU A 79 4.87 3.39 -12.11
C LEU A 79 4.16 2.03 -12.11
N VAL A 80 3.33 1.76 -11.10
CA VAL A 80 2.53 0.51 -11.02
C VAL A 80 1.65 0.34 -12.25
N LYS A 81 1.00 1.41 -12.70
CA LYS A 81 0.19 1.40 -13.91
C LYS A 81 1.02 1.05 -15.14
N ALA A 82 2.20 1.66 -15.30
CA ALA A 82 3.10 1.35 -16.40
C ALA A 82 3.59 -0.12 -16.37
N PHE A 83 3.96 -0.64 -15.20
CA PHE A 83 4.36 -2.04 -15.05
C PHE A 83 3.23 -3.02 -15.37
N ARG A 84 2.01 -2.80 -14.84
CA ARG A 84 0.84 -3.64 -15.14
C ARG A 84 0.47 -3.61 -16.62
N GLN A 85 0.61 -2.46 -17.28
CA GLN A 85 0.39 -2.34 -18.72
C GLN A 85 1.42 -3.14 -19.52
N LEU A 86 2.69 -3.09 -19.12
CA LEU A 86 3.73 -3.91 -19.74
C LEU A 86 3.43 -5.40 -19.57
N GLU A 87 3.17 -5.87 -18.35
CA GLU A 87 2.85 -7.27 -18.08
C GLU A 87 1.65 -7.78 -18.89
N ASN A 88 0.61 -6.97 -19.05
CA ASN A 88 -0.57 -7.33 -19.84
C ASN A 88 -0.28 -7.41 -21.34
N ASN A 89 0.71 -6.68 -21.86
CA ASN A 89 1.11 -6.77 -23.27
C ASN A 89 1.95 -8.03 -23.59
N TYR A 90 2.44 -8.73 -22.56
CA TYR A 90 3.22 -9.97 -22.68
C TYR A 90 2.42 -11.23 -22.31
N LYS A 91 1.10 -11.12 -22.10
CA LYS A 91 0.16 -12.23 -21.96
C LYS A 91 -0.68 -12.37 -23.23
#